data_AF-A0A3D5MLF7-F1
#
_entry.id   AF-A0A3D5MLF7-F1
#
_cell.length_a   1.000
_cell.length_b   1.000
_cell.length_c   1.000
_cell.angle_alpha   90.00
_cell.angle_beta   90.00
_cell.angle_gamma   90.00
#
_symmetry.space_group_name_H-M   'P 1'
#
loop_
_entity.id
_entity.type
_entity.pdbx_description
1 polymer ?
#
loop_
_entity_poly.entity_id
_entity_poly.type
_entity_poly.pdbx_seq_one_letter_code
_entity_poly.pdbx_strand_id
1 'polypeptide(L)'
;MNISTDPAIWTQAICILAVYTYLYKDNPIWRLAETVYLALATTYWFVFYFFTYIQPAIVDKAIGEGEWHYFIAVILGLMIFFRYIPSVAWLARYPMSFWVGYGTGYILSFEPAVWLTQITSTFLALNSLQNILIFIGVLSTLTYFFFTVAKENPVVGGVAEVGKWYIMIALGSAFGNTVLYRWNLFVARANTLLFDWLGVGQA
;
A
#
# COMPACT_ATOMS: atom_id res chain seq x y z
N MET A 1 -5.58 9.38 -38.14
CA MET A 1 -6.05 8.37 -37.17
C MET A 1 -5.74 7.02 -37.75
N ASN A 2 -4.74 6.33 -37.22
CA ASN A 2 -4.44 4.95 -37.57
C ASN A 2 -4.96 4.08 -36.43
N ILE A 3 -6.18 3.57 -36.58
CA ILE A 3 -6.83 2.78 -35.52
C ILE A 3 -6.11 1.44 -35.44
N SER A 4 -5.75 1.02 -34.23
CA SER A 4 -5.07 -0.25 -34.02
C SER A 4 -5.89 -1.44 -34.52
N THR A 5 -5.20 -2.41 -35.12
CA THR A 5 -5.79 -3.66 -35.62
C THR A 5 -5.68 -4.82 -34.62
N ASP A 6 -4.98 -4.62 -33.48
CA ASP A 6 -4.74 -5.67 -32.49
C ASP A 6 -5.98 -5.89 -31.59
N PRO A 7 -6.56 -7.10 -31.58
CA PRO A 7 -7.68 -7.45 -30.71
C PRO A 7 -7.42 -7.22 -29.21
N ALA A 8 -6.16 -7.32 -28.76
CA ALA A 8 -5.80 -7.09 -27.37
C ALA A 8 -5.99 -5.62 -26.97
N ILE A 9 -5.56 -4.69 -27.83
CA ILE A 9 -5.71 -3.24 -27.60
C ILE A 9 -7.19 -2.85 -27.59
N TRP A 10 -7.98 -3.43 -28.48
CA TRP A 10 -9.44 -3.25 -28.47
C TRP A 10 -10.09 -3.72 -27.17
N THR A 11 -9.70 -4.90 -26.68
CA THR A 11 -10.21 -5.44 -25.42
C THR A 11 -9.86 -4.51 -24.26
N GLN A 12 -8.61 -4.04 -24.19
CA GLN A 12 -8.16 -3.09 -23.17
C GLN A 12 -8.95 -1.77 -23.23
N ALA A 13 -9.12 -1.19 -24.42
CA ALA A 13 -9.85 0.05 -24.61
C ALA A 13 -11.32 -0.08 -24.14
N ILE A 14 -12.00 -1.17 -24.50
CA ILE A 14 -13.37 -1.45 -24.06
C ILE A 14 -13.44 -1.57 -22.53
N CYS A 15 -12.52 -2.32 -21.90
CA CYS A 15 -12.48 -2.45 -20.46
C CYS A 15 -12.24 -1.10 -19.76
N ILE A 16 -11.33 -0.28 -20.29
CA ILE A 16 -11.03 1.05 -19.75
C ILE A 16 -12.27 1.96 -19.85
N LEU A 17 -12.97 1.96 -20.98
CA LEU A 17 -14.21 2.74 -21.16
C LEU A 17 -15.35 2.25 -20.25
N ALA A 18 -15.48 0.93 -20.08
CA ALA A 18 -16.44 0.34 -19.15
C ALA A 18 -16.19 0.79 -17.71
N VAL A 19 -14.92 0.88 -17.30
CA VAL A 19 -14.51 1.42 -16.00
C VAL A 19 -14.82 2.92 -15.89
N TYR A 20 -14.47 3.72 -16.89
CA TYR A 20 -14.70 5.17 -16.88
C TYR A 20 -16.18 5.56 -16.96
N THR A 21 -17.08 4.65 -17.34
CA THR A 21 -18.53 4.89 -17.32
C THR A 21 -19.03 5.25 -15.91
N TYR A 22 -18.32 4.82 -14.86
CA TYR A 22 -18.58 5.23 -13.48
C TYR A 22 -18.62 6.76 -13.29
N LEU A 23 -17.84 7.52 -14.06
CA LEU A 23 -17.79 8.98 -13.97
C LEU A 23 -19.16 9.64 -14.26
N TYR A 24 -19.99 8.99 -15.07
CA TYR A 24 -21.30 9.52 -15.46
C TYR A 24 -22.40 9.19 -14.44
N LYS A 25 -22.38 7.98 -13.86
CA LYS A 25 -23.18 7.49 -12.73
C LYS A 25 -22.86 6.01 -12.48
N ASP A 26 -23.36 5.43 -11.40
CA ASP A 26 -23.44 3.98 -11.25
C ASP A 26 -24.34 3.35 -12.34
N ASN A 27 -23.72 2.63 -13.27
CA ASN A 27 -24.31 2.02 -14.47
C ASN A 27 -24.11 0.48 -14.41
N PRO A 28 -25.06 -0.34 -14.89
CA PRO A 28 -24.86 -1.78 -15.09
C PRO A 28 -23.51 -2.19 -15.74
N ILE A 29 -23.02 -1.41 -16.72
CA ILE A 29 -21.74 -1.66 -17.40
C ILE A 29 -20.57 -1.54 -16.42
N TRP A 30 -20.57 -0.50 -15.59
CA TRP A 30 -19.57 -0.31 -14.54
C TRP A 30 -19.61 -1.48 -13.54
N ARG A 31 -20.79 -1.85 -13.05
CA ARG A 31 -20.96 -2.95 -12.08
C ARG A 31 -20.47 -4.29 -12.64
N LEU A 32 -20.72 -4.56 -13.91
CA LEU A 32 -20.21 -5.76 -14.58
C LEU A 32 -18.68 -5.73 -14.64
N ALA A 33 -18.09 -4.62 -15.11
CA ALA A 33 -16.64 -4.46 -15.19
C ALA A 33 -15.98 -4.61 -13.81
N GLU A 34 -16.54 -3.98 -12.78
CA GLU A 34 -16.09 -4.08 -11.39
C GLU A 34 -16.17 -5.52 -10.87
N THR A 35 -17.30 -6.20 -11.07
CA THR A 35 -17.49 -7.57 -10.59
C THR A 35 -16.54 -8.55 -11.28
N VAL A 36 -16.36 -8.43 -12.61
CA VAL A 36 -15.43 -9.27 -13.37
C VAL A 36 -14.00 -9.01 -12.92
N TYR A 37 -13.61 -7.74 -12.78
CA TYR A 37 -12.26 -7.37 -12.33
C TYR A 37 -11.97 -7.90 -10.92
N LEU A 38 -12.87 -7.69 -9.97
CA LEU A 38 -12.72 -8.17 -8.60
C LEU A 38 -12.67 -9.70 -8.55
N ALA A 39 -13.54 -10.40 -9.28
CA ALA A 39 -13.55 -11.85 -9.33
C ALA A 39 -12.23 -12.42 -9.88
N LEU A 40 -11.73 -11.88 -10.99
CA LEU A 40 -10.45 -12.31 -11.58
C LEU A 40 -9.28 -12.03 -10.65
N ALA A 41 -9.21 -10.82 -10.08
CA ALA A 41 -8.14 -10.44 -9.18
C ALA A 41 -8.12 -11.32 -7.92
N THR A 42 -9.26 -11.50 -7.26
CA THR A 42 -9.35 -12.32 -6.05
C THR A 42 -9.06 -13.79 -6.35
N THR A 43 -9.56 -14.33 -7.47
CA THR A 43 -9.30 -15.73 -7.85
C THR A 43 -7.83 -15.95 -8.16
N TYR A 44 -7.19 -15.05 -8.92
CA TYR A 44 -5.76 -15.14 -9.22
C TYR A 44 -4.92 -15.20 -7.95
N TRP A 45 -5.14 -14.25 -7.03
CA TRP A 45 -4.41 -14.24 -5.77
C TRP A 45 -4.67 -15.48 -4.93
N PHE A 46 -5.92 -15.94 -4.85
CA PHE A 46 -6.27 -17.16 -4.11
C PHE A 46 -5.54 -18.39 -4.64
N VAL A 47 -5.58 -18.61 -5.96
CA VAL A 47 -4.90 -19.72 -6.63
C VAL A 47 -3.39 -19.62 -6.43
N PHE A 48 -2.81 -18.44 -6.67
CA PHE A 48 -1.38 -18.19 -6.46
C PHE A 48 -0.97 -18.54 -5.02
N TYR A 49 -1.67 -18.02 -4.02
CA TYR A 49 -1.32 -18.29 -2.63
C TYR A 49 -1.50 -19.76 -2.24
N PHE A 50 -2.54 -20.42 -2.77
CA PHE A 50 -2.80 -21.82 -2.50
C PHE A 50 -1.67 -22.72 -3.02
N PHE A 51 -1.28 -22.57 -4.28
CA PHE A 51 -0.25 -23.41 -4.90
C PHE A 51 1.17 -23.03 -4.47
N THR A 52 1.45 -21.76 -4.19
CA THR A 52 2.79 -21.31 -3.82
C THR A 52 3.12 -21.50 -2.34
N TYR A 53 2.13 -21.36 -1.44
CA TYR A 53 2.40 -21.37 0.00
C TYR A 53 1.63 -22.47 0.75
N ILE A 54 0.33 -22.64 0.49
CA ILE A 54 -0.50 -23.55 1.29
C ILE A 54 -0.20 -25.01 0.96
N GLN A 55 -0.24 -25.39 -0.32
CA GLN A 55 -0.02 -26.77 -0.74
C GLN A 55 1.40 -27.26 -0.37
N PRO A 56 2.50 -26.53 -0.64
CA PRO A 56 3.83 -27.00 -0.27
C PRO A 56 4.04 -27.05 1.25
N ALA A 57 3.44 -26.13 2.01
CA ALA A 57 3.53 -26.16 3.48
C ALA A 57 2.85 -27.40 4.09
N ILE A 58 1.74 -27.85 3.51
CA ILE A 58 0.98 -29.01 4.01
C ILE A 58 1.55 -30.32 3.46
N VAL A 59 1.72 -30.42 2.14
CA VAL A 59 2.05 -31.68 1.46
C VAL A 59 3.55 -31.98 1.59
N ASP A 60 4.39 -31.04 1.19
CA ASP A 60 5.83 -31.29 1.12
C ASP A 60 6.46 -31.19 2.51
N LYS A 61 6.14 -30.15 3.28
CA LYS A 61 6.79 -29.89 4.57
C LYS A 61 6.16 -30.61 5.77
N ALA A 62 4.84 -30.48 5.96
CA ALA A 62 4.21 -31.08 7.13
C ALA A 62 4.12 -32.62 7.02
N ILE A 63 3.77 -33.15 5.84
CA ILE A 63 3.58 -34.59 5.63
C ILE A 63 4.86 -35.25 5.09
N GLY A 64 5.59 -34.62 4.16
CA GLY A 64 6.79 -35.18 3.54
C GLY A 64 8.03 -35.15 4.44
N GLU A 65 8.34 -33.99 5.03
CA GLU A 65 9.54 -33.80 5.86
C GLU A 65 9.32 -34.11 7.36
N GLY A 66 8.06 -34.27 7.80
CA GLY A 66 7.70 -34.58 9.19
C GLY A 66 7.84 -33.38 10.15
N GLU A 67 7.92 -32.16 9.62
CA GLU A 67 8.04 -30.93 10.40
C GLU A 67 6.67 -30.47 10.92
N TRP A 68 6.26 -31.03 12.07
CA TRP A 68 4.95 -30.79 12.68
C TRP A 68 4.65 -29.32 13.01
N HIS A 69 5.67 -28.47 13.10
CA HIS A 69 5.51 -27.03 13.35
C HIS A 69 4.63 -26.31 12.31
N TYR A 70 4.58 -26.82 11.07
CA TYR A 70 3.74 -26.25 10.02
C TYR A 70 2.23 -26.41 10.29
N PHE A 71 1.81 -27.35 11.13
CA PHE A 71 0.41 -27.45 11.57
C PHE A 71 -0.04 -26.23 12.37
N ILE A 72 0.87 -25.56 13.09
CA ILE A 72 0.55 -24.30 13.79
C ILE A 72 0.15 -23.23 12.77
N ALA A 73 0.86 -23.14 11.64
CA ALA A 73 0.53 -22.21 10.57
C ALA A 73 -0.83 -22.54 9.91
N VAL A 74 -1.14 -23.83 9.72
CA VAL A 74 -2.44 -24.27 9.20
C VAL A 74 -3.57 -23.92 10.15
N ILE A 75 -3.41 -24.17 11.45
CA ILE A 75 -4.39 -23.83 12.48
C ILE A 75 -4.63 -22.32 12.50
N LEU A 76 -3.56 -21.51 12.50
CA LEU A 76 -3.67 -20.05 12.43
C LEU A 76 -4.37 -19.59 11.14
N GLY A 77 -4.08 -20.23 10.00
CA GLY A 77 -4.75 -19.96 8.73
C GLY A 77 -6.26 -20.25 8.79
N LEU A 78 -6.64 -21.40 9.36
CA LEU A 78 -8.05 -21.78 9.53
C LEU A 78 -8.80 -20.84 10.48
N MET A 79 -8.12 -20.31 11.51
CA MET A 79 -8.72 -19.37 12.45
C MET A 79 -9.18 -18.06 11.82
N ILE A 80 -8.64 -17.68 10.65
CA ILE A 80 -9.09 -16.48 9.91
C ILE A 80 -10.56 -16.61 9.48
N PHE A 81 -11.01 -17.81 9.11
CA PHE A 81 -12.40 -18.04 8.67
C PHE A 81 -13.42 -17.84 9.80
N PHE A 82 -13.01 -17.96 11.07
CA PHE A 82 -13.91 -17.67 12.19
C PHE A 82 -14.30 -16.18 12.27
N ARG A 83 -13.67 -15.29 11.50
CA ARG A 83 -14.09 -13.90 11.35
C ARG A 83 -15.53 -13.76 10.82
N TYR A 84 -16.02 -14.72 10.04
CA TYR A 84 -17.37 -14.68 9.48
C TYR A 84 -18.47 -15.09 10.48
N ILE A 85 -18.10 -15.68 11.63
CA ILE A 85 -19.04 -16.14 12.65
C ILE A 85 -18.92 -15.19 13.87
N PRO A 86 -19.92 -14.33 14.14
CA PRO A 86 -19.83 -13.29 15.17
C PRO A 86 -19.47 -13.79 16.58
N SER A 87 -19.89 -14.99 16.96
CA SER A 87 -19.65 -15.58 18.29
C SER A 87 -18.19 -16.01 18.53
N VAL A 88 -17.47 -16.40 17.47
CA VAL A 88 -16.08 -16.90 17.54
C VAL A 88 -15.09 -15.99 16.82
N ALA A 89 -15.53 -14.82 16.38
CA ALA A 89 -14.71 -13.83 15.68
C ALA A 89 -13.45 -13.40 16.47
N TRP A 90 -13.43 -13.58 17.80
CA TRP A 90 -12.25 -13.30 18.61
C TRP A 90 -11.05 -14.20 18.28
N LEU A 91 -11.27 -15.44 17.81
CA LEU A 91 -10.17 -16.33 17.39
C LEU A 91 -9.41 -15.77 16.19
N ALA A 92 -10.07 -15.03 15.30
CA ALA A 92 -9.41 -14.40 14.15
C ALA A 92 -8.41 -13.30 14.58
N ARG A 93 -8.38 -12.87 15.84
CA ARG A 93 -7.43 -11.85 16.33
C ARG A 93 -6.00 -12.38 16.41
N TYR A 94 -5.81 -13.66 16.72
CA TYR A 94 -4.47 -14.27 16.81
C TYR A 94 -3.73 -14.27 15.46
N PRO A 95 -4.28 -14.82 14.36
CA PRO A 95 -3.60 -14.76 13.07
C PRO A 95 -3.43 -13.32 12.59
N MET A 96 -4.34 -12.40 12.92
CA MET A 96 -4.17 -10.97 12.59
C MET A 96 -3.01 -10.32 13.35
N SER A 97 -2.82 -10.64 14.64
CA SER A 97 -1.65 -10.16 15.40
C SER A 97 -0.33 -10.69 14.83
N PHE A 98 -0.32 -11.95 14.39
CA PHE A 98 0.83 -12.54 13.72
C PHE A 98 1.11 -11.85 12.39
N TRP A 99 0.07 -11.57 11.60
CA TRP A 99 0.16 -10.82 10.35
C TRP A 99 0.72 -9.41 10.54
N VAL A 100 0.30 -8.69 11.58
CA VAL A 100 0.82 -7.35 11.89
C VAL A 100 2.30 -7.44 12.30
N GLY A 101 2.65 -8.38 13.18
CA GLY A 101 4.04 -8.57 13.62
C GLY A 101 4.97 -8.94 12.45
N TYR A 102 4.56 -9.90 11.63
CA TYR A 102 5.26 -10.27 10.40
C TYR A 102 5.37 -9.08 9.44
N GLY A 103 4.28 -8.37 9.19
CA GLY A 103 4.25 -7.23 8.26
C GLY A 103 5.19 -6.11 8.69
N THR A 104 5.20 -5.76 9.98
CA THR A 104 6.15 -4.77 10.52
C THR A 104 7.58 -5.26 10.41
N GLY A 105 7.88 -6.50 10.79
CA GLY A 105 9.23 -7.07 10.69
C GLY A 105 9.72 -7.17 9.24
N TYR A 106 8.84 -7.56 8.32
CA TYR A 106 9.12 -7.68 6.90
C TYR A 106 9.50 -6.33 6.29
N ILE A 107 8.70 -5.28 6.52
CA ILE A 107 8.96 -3.93 6.00
C ILE A 107 10.30 -3.40 6.52
N LEU A 108 10.59 -3.57 7.81
CA LEU A 108 11.84 -3.14 8.41
C LEU A 108 13.07 -3.89 7.84
N SER A 109 12.89 -5.15 7.46
CA SER A 109 13.97 -6.00 6.96
C SER A 109 14.22 -5.87 5.46
N PHE A 110 13.18 -5.63 4.65
CA PHE A 110 13.28 -5.55 3.19
C PHE A 110 13.54 -4.14 2.66
N GLU A 111 13.13 -3.09 3.38
CA GLU A 111 13.42 -1.70 3.01
C GLU A 111 14.29 -0.97 4.05
N PRO A 112 15.37 -1.58 4.60
CA PRO A 112 16.15 -0.96 5.65
C PRO A 112 16.83 0.32 5.15
N ALA A 113 17.15 0.40 3.86
CA ALA A 113 17.81 1.57 3.28
C ALA A 113 16.98 2.86 3.45
N VAL A 114 15.66 2.82 3.28
CA VAL A 114 14.81 4.01 3.39
C VAL A 114 14.75 4.50 4.83
N TRP A 115 14.59 3.60 5.79
CA TRP A 115 14.55 3.94 7.21
C TRP A 115 15.93 4.34 7.75
N LEU A 116 16.97 3.61 7.34
CA LEU A 116 18.35 3.87 7.74
C LEU A 116 18.82 5.21 7.21
N THR A 117 18.50 5.57 5.96
CA THR A 117 18.81 6.90 5.41
C THR A 117 18.12 8.02 6.18
N GLN A 118 16.85 7.87 6.57
CA GLN A 118 16.17 8.87 7.41
C GLN A 118 16.85 9.04 8.78
N ILE A 119 17.29 7.93 9.39
CA ILE A 119 18.01 7.95 10.67
C ILE A 119 19.38 8.61 10.49
N THR A 120 20.17 8.20 9.49
CA THR A 120 21.51 8.76 9.25
C THR A 120 21.46 10.22 8.83
N SER A 121 20.41 10.68 8.14
CA SER A 121 20.18 12.09 7.83
C SER A 121 20.09 12.98 9.07
N THR A 122 19.74 12.42 10.23
CA THR A 122 19.67 13.16 11.51
C THR A 122 21.05 13.34 12.16
N PHE A 123 22.04 12.51 11.79
CA PHE A 123 23.41 12.53 12.34
C PHE A 123 24.44 13.27 11.46
N LEU A 124 24.02 13.81 10.31
CA LEU A 124 24.91 14.52 9.39
C LEU A 124 25.43 15.83 10.02
N ALA A 125 26.65 16.21 9.63
CA ALA A 125 27.24 17.47 10.07
C ALA A 125 26.37 18.67 9.66
N LEU A 126 26.24 19.66 10.55
CA LEU A 126 25.41 20.87 10.37
C LEU A 126 26.07 21.91 9.46
N ASN A 127 26.71 21.48 8.37
CA ASN A 127 27.43 22.33 7.42
C ASN A 127 26.53 22.85 6.28
N SER A 128 25.39 22.20 6.03
CA SER A 128 24.43 22.56 4.99
C SER A 128 23.11 23.02 5.60
N LEU A 129 22.46 23.99 4.95
CA LEU A 129 21.14 24.48 5.31
C LEU A 129 20.12 23.34 5.43
N GLN A 130 20.20 22.33 4.56
CA GLN A 130 19.30 21.17 4.57
C GLN A 130 19.47 20.34 5.85
N ASN A 131 20.71 20.09 6.27
CA ASN A 131 21.00 19.31 7.47
C ASN A 131 20.51 20.05 8.73
N ILE A 132 20.65 21.38 8.76
CA ILE A 132 20.13 22.23 9.83
C ILE A 132 18.59 22.17 9.88
N LEU A 133 17.92 22.26 8.72
CA LEU A 133 16.46 22.19 8.63
C LEU A 133 15.93 20.83 9.07
N ILE A 134 16.61 19.72 8.73
CA ILE A 134 16.23 18.38 9.18
C ILE A 134 16.43 18.26 10.69
N PHE A 135 17.57 18.69 11.22
CA PHE A 135 17.87 18.63 12.65
C PHE A 135 16.84 19.42 13.50
N ILE A 136 16.53 20.66 13.09
CA ILE A 136 15.51 21.48 13.74
C ILE A 136 14.11 20.85 13.59
N GLY A 137 13.81 20.30 12.41
CA GLY A 137 12.56 19.59 12.14
C GLY A 137 12.35 18.39 13.07
N VAL A 138 13.38 17.58 13.29
CA VAL A 138 13.32 16.43 14.20
C VAL A 138 13.12 16.88 15.65
N LEU A 139 13.90 17.84 16.14
CA LEU A 139 13.77 18.33 17.51
C LEU A 139 12.40 18.96 17.78
N SER A 140 11.90 19.78 16.86
CA SER A 140 10.59 20.43 16.96
C SER A 140 9.44 19.42 16.89
N THR A 141 9.54 18.41 16.02
CA THR A 141 8.55 17.34 15.91
C THR A 141 8.52 16.46 17.15
N LEU A 142 9.69 16.09 17.71
CA LEU A 142 9.75 15.37 18.98
C LEU A 142 9.12 16.19 20.11
N THR A 143 9.41 17.49 20.18
CA THR A 143 8.81 18.40 21.16
C THR A 143 7.28 18.49 21.02
N TYR A 144 6.75 18.44 19.79
CA TYR A 144 5.30 18.39 19.55
C TYR A 144 4.64 17.12 20.09
N PHE A 145 5.29 15.95 19.93
CA PHE A 145 4.79 14.64 20.36
C PHE A 145 5.09 14.29 21.81
N PHE A 146 6.05 14.95 22.46
CA PHE A 146 6.32 14.75 23.88
C PHE A 146 5.16 15.32 24.73
N PHE A 147 4.20 14.45 25.05
CA PHE A 147 3.04 14.77 25.88
C PHE A 147 3.39 15.03 27.37
N THR A 148 4.61 14.70 27.78
CA THR A 148 5.05 14.76 29.19
C THR A 148 5.50 16.14 29.65
N VAL A 149 5.86 17.04 28.72
CA VAL A 149 6.26 18.41 29.07
C VAL A 149 5.04 19.30 28.97
N ALA A 150 4.64 19.91 30.10
CA ALA A 150 3.58 20.90 30.10
C ALA A 150 3.93 22.04 29.13
N LYS A 151 3.09 22.24 28.12
CA LYS A 151 3.24 23.30 27.10
C LYS A 151 3.04 24.72 27.67
N GLU A 152 3.01 24.86 28.99
CA GLU A 152 2.81 26.12 29.71
C GLU A 152 3.96 27.11 29.48
N ASN A 153 5.17 26.62 29.15
CA ASN A 153 6.28 27.48 28.77
C ASN A 153 6.12 28.00 27.32
N PRO A 154 6.11 29.35 27.09
CA PRO A 154 5.89 29.94 25.77
C PRO A 154 6.88 29.48 24.69
N VAL A 155 8.14 29.23 25.08
CA VAL A 155 9.20 28.77 24.17
C VAL A 155 8.94 27.34 23.69
N VAL A 156 8.51 26.45 24.60
CA VAL A 156 8.19 25.04 24.26
C VAL A 156 6.94 24.99 23.38
N GLY A 157 5.94 25.83 23.67
CA GLY A 157 4.76 25.99 22.84
C GLY A 157 5.08 26.44 21.41
N GLY A 158 5.96 27.44 21.25
CA GLY A 158 6.39 27.93 19.93
C GLY A 158 7.16 26.88 19.11
N VAL A 159 8.08 26.14 19.74
CA VAL A 159 8.83 25.06 19.09
C VAL A 159 7.90 23.90 18.68
N ALA A 160 6.92 23.56 19.52
CA ALA A 160 5.91 22.56 19.18
C ALA A 160 5.02 22.99 18.00
N GLU A 161 4.71 24.28 17.87
CA GLU A 161 3.97 24.80 16.73
C GLU A 161 4.76 24.61 15.43
N VAL A 162 6.05 24.94 15.42
CA VAL A 162 6.95 24.68 14.27
C VAL A 162 6.97 23.18 13.93
N GLY A 163 7.03 22.31 14.94
CA GLY A 163 6.94 20.85 14.73
C GLY A 163 5.66 20.42 14.03
N LYS A 164 4.51 21.03 14.37
CA LYS A 164 3.23 20.78 13.69
C LYS A 164 3.29 21.13 12.20
N TRP A 165 3.93 22.25 11.83
CA TRP A 165 4.13 22.62 10.43
C TRP A 165 4.99 21.60 9.68
N TYR A 166 6.07 21.12 10.30
CA TYR A 166 6.89 20.05 9.73
C TYR A 166 6.09 18.75 9.49
N ILE A 167 5.23 18.36 10.44
CA ILE A 167 4.33 17.21 10.27
C ILE A 167 3.37 17.42 9.11
N MET A 168 2.76 18.61 8.99
CA MET A 168 1.86 18.92 7.89
C MET A 168 2.56 18.86 6.52
N ILE A 169 3.81 19.33 6.44
CA ILE A 169 4.60 19.26 5.20
C ILE A 169 4.94 17.81 4.86
N ALA A 170 5.39 17.01 5.83
CA ALA A 170 5.74 15.61 5.61
C ALA A 170 4.51 14.77 5.19
N LEU A 171 3.39 14.91 5.89
CA LEU A 171 2.13 14.26 5.54
C LEU A 171 1.57 14.77 4.21
N GLY A 172 1.72 16.06 3.92
CA GLY A 172 1.35 16.65 2.64
C GLY A 172 2.15 16.08 1.47
N SER A 173 3.46 15.88 1.64
CA SER A 173 4.32 15.21 0.66
C SER A 173 3.89 13.76 0.43
N ALA A 174 3.62 13.01 1.51
CA ALA A 174 3.14 11.63 1.41
C ALA A 174 1.79 11.55 0.67
N PHE A 175 0.84 12.43 1.00
CA PHE A 175 -0.42 12.54 0.28
C PHE A 175 -0.22 12.89 -1.20
N GLY A 176 0.65 13.86 -1.50
CA GLY A 176 1.00 14.26 -2.86
C GLY A 176 1.54 13.11 -3.70
N ASN A 177 2.39 12.25 -3.12
CA ASN A 177 2.89 11.05 -3.81
C ASN A 177 1.75 10.09 -4.18
N THR A 178 0.77 9.88 -3.29
CA THR A 178 -0.38 9.03 -3.62
C THR A 178 -1.28 9.62 -4.70
N VAL A 179 -1.45 10.95 -4.75
CA VAL A 179 -2.18 11.64 -5.80
C VAL A 179 -1.45 11.53 -7.13
N LEU A 180 -0.13 11.72 -7.13
CA LEU A 180 0.71 11.56 -8.32
C LEU A 180 0.63 10.14 -8.88
N TYR A 181 0.64 9.12 -8.03
CA TYR A 181 0.46 7.73 -8.46
C TYR A 181 -0.88 7.53 -9.18
N ARG A 182 -1.98 8.07 -8.62
CA ARG A 182 -3.31 8.01 -9.24
C ARG A 182 -3.37 8.78 -10.57
N TRP A 183 -2.71 9.93 -10.63
CA TRP A 183 -2.58 10.71 -11.86
C TRP A 183 -1.78 9.95 -12.93
N ASN A 184 -0.67 9.33 -12.56
CA ASN A 184 0.14 8.51 -13.47
C ASN A 184 -0.67 7.33 -14.03
N LEU A 185 -1.49 6.69 -13.20
CA LEU A 185 -2.42 5.66 -13.68
C LEU A 185 -3.43 6.21 -14.68
N PHE A 186 -4.02 7.38 -14.40
CA PHE A 186 -4.96 8.02 -15.33
C PHE A 186 -4.30 8.34 -16.67
N VAL A 187 -3.13 8.99 -16.65
CA VAL A 187 -2.34 9.32 -17.85
C VAL A 187 -1.99 8.07 -18.63
N ALA A 188 -1.56 6.99 -17.96
CA ALA A 188 -1.27 5.72 -18.61
C ALA A 188 -2.49 5.17 -19.36
N ARG A 189 -3.70 5.23 -18.78
CA ARG A 189 -4.93 4.78 -19.47
C ARG A 189 -5.36 5.72 -20.58
N ALA A 190 -5.19 7.03 -20.40
CA ALA A 190 -5.45 8.00 -21.46
C ALA A 190 -4.51 7.78 -22.66
N ASN A 191 -3.24 7.48 -22.42
CA ASN A 191 -2.27 7.16 -23.47
C ASN A 191 -2.69 5.91 -24.25
N THR A 192 -3.10 4.84 -23.57
CA THR A 192 -3.60 3.63 -24.25
C THR A 192 -4.83 3.91 -25.11
N LEU A 193 -5.76 4.76 -24.65
CA LEU A 193 -6.95 5.10 -25.46
C LEU A 193 -6.62 6.00 -26.65
N LEU A 194 -5.77 7.02 -26.48
CA LEU A 194 -5.53 8.04 -27.49
C LEU A 194 -4.45 7.62 -28.50
N PHE A 195 -3.35 7.06 -28.03
CA PHE A 195 -2.20 6.72 -28.87
C PHE A 195 -2.23 5.26 -29.32
N ASP A 196 -2.43 4.31 -28.40
CA ASP A 196 -2.37 2.88 -28.77
C ASP A 196 -3.63 2.42 -29.51
N TRP A 197 -4.81 2.92 -29.13
CA TRP A 197 -6.08 2.53 -29.76
C TRP A 197 -6.48 3.42 -30.94
N LEU A 198 -6.60 4.74 -30.75
CA LEU A 198 -7.05 5.67 -31.81
C LEU A 198 -5.94 6.16 -32.74
N GLY A 199 -4.67 6.00 -32.37
CA GLY A 199 -3.52 6.46 -33.15
C GLY A 199 -3.53 7.97 -33.41
N VAL A 200 -4.01 8.77 -32.45
CA VAL A 200 -4.03 10.23 -32.54
C VAL A 200 -2.70 10.75 -31.99
N GLY A 201 -1.79 11.18 -32.88
CA GLY A 201 -0.50 11.77 -32.49
C GLY A 201 0.71 10.86 -32.66
N GLN A 202 0.61 9.77 -33.42
CA GLN A 202 1.81 9.15 -34.02
C GLN A 202 2.31 10.07 -35.14
N ALA A 203 3.38 10.82 -34.86
CA ALA A 203 4.32 11.26 -35.88
C ALA A 203 5.45 10.21 -35.95
#